data_AF-A0A2D4PXI6-F1
#
_entry.id   AF-A0A2D4PXI6-F1
#
_cell.length_a   1.000
_cell.length_b   1.000
_cell.length_c   1.000
_cell.angle_alpha   90.00
_cell.angle_beta   90.00
_cell.angle_gamma   90.00
#
_symmetry.space_group_name_H-M   'P 1'
#
loop_
_entity.id
_entity.type
_entity.pdbx_description
1 polymer ?
#
loop_
_entity_poly.entity_id
_entity_poly.type
_entity_poly.pdbx_seq_one_letter_code
_entity_poly.pdbx_strand_id
1 'polypeptide(L)'
;LTARCSTIKEDNYIKLVQQIKKDLEKWEKIQLSMLGRIVAIKINILPRLLFLFQTIPVKLDIFFFADLNKMTTKFVWAGKRAQIKLSALQDNRCRGGFGLPAVFLSLFQMSL
;
A
#
# COMPACT_ATOMS: atom_id res chain seq x y z
N LEU A 1 28.32 12.84 16.49
CA LEU A 1 26.97 13.45 16.68
C LEU A 1 25.96 12.88 15.66
N THR A 2 25.89 11.56 15.49
CA THR A 2 25.18 10.93 14.33
C THR A 2 24.43 9.64 14.71
N ALA A 3 23.88 9.56 15.91
CA ALA A 3 23.15 8.36 16.37
C ALA A 3 21.61 8.49 16.38
N ARG A 4 21.04 9.67 16.08
CA ARG A 4 19.59 9.94 16.22
C ARG A 4 18.80 10.05 14.91
N CYS A 5 19.47 10.12 13.75
CA CYS A 5 18.77 10.35 12.47
C CYS A 5 18.23 9.07 11.82
N SER A 6 18.85 7.91 12.07
CA SER A 6 18.39 6.60 11.54
C SER A 6 17.08 6.16 12.21
N THR A 7 17.00 6.27 13.53
CA THR A 7 15.81 5.90 14.32
C THR A 7 14.59 6.74 13.96
N ILE A 8 14.75 8.06 13.77
CA ILE A 8 13.63 8.94 13.36
C ILE A 8 13.10 8.53 11.98
N LYS A 9 13.97 8.16 11.03
CA LYS A 9 13.55 7.78 9.68
C LYS A 9 12.75 6.48 9.68
N GLU A 10 13.25 5.45 10.36
CA GLU A 10 12.57 4.14 10.47
C GLU A 10 11.25 4.25 11.24
N ASP A 11 11.20 5.06 12.30
CA ASP A 11 9.99 5.33 13.08
C ASP A 11 8.85 5.91 12.23
N ASN A 12 9.15 6.74 11.22
CA ASN A 12 8.13 7.32 10.36
C ASN A 12 7.43 6.27 9.49
N TYR A 13 8.18 5.31 8.93
CA TYR A 13 7.59 4.21 8.15
C TYR A 13 6.73 3.29 9.03
N ILE A 14 7.23 2.94 10.21
CA ILE A 14 6.50 2.09 11.15
C ILE A 14 5.18 2.76 11.56
N LYS A 15 5.21 4.05 11.91
CA LYS A 15 4.01 4.83 12.24
C LYS A 15 3.03 4.87 11.08
N LEU A 16 3.50 5.09 9.85
CA LEU A 16 2.64 5.11 8.67
C LEU A 16 1.96 3.76 8.45
N VAL A 17 2.69 2.64 8.54
CA VAL A 17 2.12 1.29 8.40
C VAL A 17 1.07 1.01 9.47
N GLN A 18 1.34 1.39 10.73
CA GLN A 18 0.37 1.25 11.82
C GLN A 18 -0.90 2.08 11.57
N GLN A 19 -0.76 3.28 11.03
CA GLN A 19 -1.89 4.14 10.71
C GLN A 19 -2.70 3.60 9.55
N ILE A 20 -2.05 3.10 8.50
CA ILE A 20 -2.69 2.37 7.40
C ILE A 20 -3.47 1.18 7.94
N LYS A 21 -2.89 0.38 8.85
CA LYS A 21 -3.57 -0.76 9.46
C LYS A 21 -4.88 -0.35 10.15
N LYS A 22 -4.85 0.70 10.98
CA LYS A 22 -6.04 1.23 11.66
C LYS A 22 -7.08 1.77 10.68
N ASP A 23 -6.65 2.47 9.64
CA ASP A 23 -7.54 2.99 8.59
C ASP A 23 -8.24 1.84 7.85
N LEU A 24 -7.51 0.79 7.49
CA LEU A 24 -8.06 -0.42 6.85
C LEU A 24 -9.06 -1.14 7.76
N GLU A 25 -8.75 -1.32 9.06
CA GLU A 25 -9.66 -1.93 10.04
C GLU A 25 -10.95 -1.11 10.23
N LYS A 26 -10.83 0.23 10.20
CA LYS A 26 -11.99 1.13 10.26
C LYS A 26 -12.84 1.03 9.00
N TRP A 27 -12.21 1.03 7.83
CA TRP A 27 -12.93 0.92 6.56
C TRP A 27 -13.48 -0.47 6.30
N GLU A 28 -12.96 -1.51 6.93
CA GLU A 28 -13.51 -2.87 6.84
C GLU A 28 -14.92 -2.95 7.43
N LYS A 29 -15.20 -2.13 8.45
CA LYS A 29 -16.55 -1.98 9.02
C LYS A 29 -17.52 -1.26 8.08
N ILE A 30 -17.00 -0.49 7.13
CA ILE A 30 -17.79 0.17 6.10
C ILE A 30 -18.01 -0.85 4.97
N GLN A 31 -19.27 -1.11 4.60
CA GLN A 31 -19.59 -2.05 3.53
C GLN A 31 -19.27 -1.47 2.13
N LEU A 32 -17.99 -1.27 1.85
CA LEU A 32 -17.51 -0.83 0.54
C LEU A 32 -17.50 -1.99 -0.46
N SER A 33 -17.90 -1.70 -1.69
CA SER A 33 -17.70 -2.60 -2.83
C SER A 33 -16.21 -2.87 -3.06
N MET A 34 -15.88 -3.97 -3.74
CA MET A 34 -14.49 -4.30 -4.07
C MET A 34 -13.79 -3.15 -4.81
N LEU A 35 -14.47 -2.55 -5.79
CA LEU A 35 -13.97 -1.38 -6.52
C LEU A 35 -13.81 -0.15 -5.61
N GLY A 36 -14.77 0.09 -4.71
CA GLY A 36 -14.69 1.18 -3.73
C GLY A 36 -13.47 1.04 -2.82
N ARG A 37 -13.12 -0.19 -2.42
CA ARG A 37 -11.92 -0.48 -1.62
C ARG A 37 -10.64 -0.18 -2.39
N ILE A 38 -10.56 -0.56 -3.68
CA ILE A 38 -9.41 -0.26 -4.54
C ILE A 38 -9.22 1.25 -4.69
N VAL A 39 -10.31 1.99 -4.92
CA VAL A 39 -10.28 3.46 -5.01
C VAL A 39 -9.87 4.07 -3.67
N ALA A 40 -10.39 3.59 -2.54
CA ALA A 40 -10.02 4.07 -1.22
C ALA A 40 -8.51 3.91 -0.94
N ILE A 41 -7.93 2.77 -1.31
CA ILE A 41 -6.47 2.54 -1.24
C ILE A 41 -5.73 3.57 -2.11
N LYS A 42 -6.17 3.75 -3.36
CA LYS A 42 -5.54 4.70 -4.30
C LYS A 42 -5.54 6.13 -3.80
N ILE A 43 -6.65 6.61 -3.24
CA ILE A 43 -6.78 8.03 -2.89
C ILE A 43 -6.23 8.34 -1.49
N ASN A 44 -6.22 7.38 -0.56
CA ASN A 44 -5.81 7.65 0.82
C ASN A 44 -4.41 7.10 1.15
N ILE A 45 -4.09 5.88 0.71
CA ILE A 45 -2.86 5.19 1.13
C ILE A 45 -1.72 5.53 0.20
N LEU A 46 -1.95 5.45 -1.12
CA LEU A 46 -0.92 5.70 -2.12
C LEU A 46 -0.25 7.08 -1.99
N PRO A 47 -0.97 8.22 -1.86
CA PRO A 47 -0.29 9.52 -1.74
C PRO A 47 0.54 9.66 -0.47
N ARG A 48 0.13 9.04 0.65
CA ARG A 48 0.89 9.07 1.91
C ARG A 48 2.19 8.28 1.79
N LEU A 49 2.14 7.11 1.16
CA LEU A 49 3.33 6.32 0.85
C LEU A 49 4.26 7.12 -0.06
N LEU A 50 3.74 7.62 -1.19
CA LEU A 50 4.52 8.39 -2.16
C LEU A 50 5.24 9.59 -1.52
N PHE A 51 4.53 10.37 -0.70
CA PHE A 51 5.11 11.49 0.01
C PHE A 51 6.28 11.06 0.91
N LEU A 52 6.12 9.97 1.68
CA LEU A 52 7.16 9.49 2.58
C LEU A 52 8.39 8.96 1.82
N PHE A 53 8.18 8.31 0.68
CA PHE A 53 9.26 7.83 -0.19
C PHE A 53 10.06 8.97 -0.84
N GLN A 54 9.37 10.03 -1.27
CA GLN A 54 10.02 11.19 -1.88
C GLN A 54 10.79 12.04 -0.85
N THR A 55 10.26 12.16 0.36
CA THR A 55 10.85 12.99 1.41
C THR A 55 11.97 12.29 2.17
N ILE A 56 11.92 10.96 2.30
CA ILE A 56 12.92 10.18 3.02
C ILE A 56 13.44 9.06 2.09
N PRO A 57 14.61 9.23 1.45
CA PRO A 57 15.20 8.15 0.66
C PRO A 57 15.81 7.11 1.60
N VAL A 58 15.05 6.06 1.92
CA VAL A 58 15.51 4.88 2.67
C VAL A 58 15.39 3.64 1.80
N LYS A 59 16.41 2.78 1.82
CA LYS A 59 16.33 1.44 1.23
C LYS A 59 15.40 0.60 2.11
N LEU A 60 14.18 0.37 1.63
CA LEU A 60 13.26 -0.54 2.28
C LEU A 60 13.47 -1.98 1.78
N ASP A 61 13.27 -2.92 2.70
CA ASP A 61 13.33 -4.34 2.40
C ASP A 61 12.11 -4.80 1.59
N ILE A 62 12.28 -5.86 0.80
CA ILE A 62 11.23 -6.53 0.03
C ILE A 62 10.10 -6.98 0.97
N PHE A 63 10.42 -7.39 2.20
CA PHE A 63 9.44 -7.79 3.21
C PHE A 63 8.46 -6.67 3.57
N PHE A 64 8.92 -5.40 3.63
CA PHE A 64 8.05 -4.26 3.89
C PHE A 64 6.96 -4.13 2.82
N PHE A 65 7.35 -4.25 1.55
CA PHE A 65 6.41 -4.18 0.43
C PHE A 65 5.48 -5.39 0.39
N ALA A 66 5.99 -6.58 0.72
CA ALA A 66 5.18 -7.79 0.82
C ALA A 66 4.07 -7.66 1.88
N ASP A 67 4.39 -7.09 3.05
CA ASP A 67 3.43 -6.86 4.12
C ASP A 67 2.36 -5.83 3.73
N LEU A 68 2.75 -4.71 3.13
CA LEU A 68 1.80 -3.73 2.60
C LEU A 68 0.87 -4.33 1.56
N ASN A 69 1.40 -5.13 0.64
CA ASN A 69 0.63 -5.80 -0.40
C ASN A 69 -0.33 -6.85 0.21
N LYS A 70 0.12 -7.60 1.22
CA LYS A 70 -0.72 -8.56 1.96
C LYS A 70 -1.87 -7.86 2.70
N MET A 71 -1.61 -6.73 3.36
CA MET A 71 -2.64 -5.96 4.06
C MET A 71 -3.68 -5.37 3.11
N THR A 72 -3.23 -4.74 2.02
CA THR A 72 -4.12 -4.14 1.02
C THR A 72 -4.94 -5.19 0.27
N THR A 73 -4.34 -6.32 -0.12
CA THR A 73 -5.09 -7.42 -0.75
C THR A 73 -6.11 -8.03 0.20
N LYS A 74 -5.76 -8.29 1.46
CA LYS A 74 -6.71 -8.78 2.48
C LYS A 74 -7.92 -7.83 2.60
N PHE A 75 -7.66 -6.52 2.65
CA PHE A 75 -8.72 -5.52 2.71
C PHE A 75 -9.62 -5.54 1.48
N VAL A 76 -9.05 -5.57 0.27
CA VAL A 76 -9.81 -5.63 -1.00
C VAL A 76 -10.73 -6.85 -1.03
N TRP A 77 -10.24 -8.00 -0.54
CA TRP A 77 -10.99 -9.24 -0.52
C TRP A 77 -11.97 -9.39 0.66
N ALA A 78 -11.93 -8.51 1.66
CA ALA A 78 -12.83 -8.57 2.82
C ALA A 78 -12.78 -9.91 3.60
N GLY A 79 -11.62 -10.58 3.61
CA GLY A 79 -11.52 -11.94 4.16
C GLY A 79 -12.16 -13.04 3.30
N LYS A 80 -12.75 -12.70 2.14
CA LYS A 80 -13.23 -13.68 1.16
C LYS A 80 -12.06 -14.28 0.37
N ARG A 81 -12.27 -15.47 -0.18
CA ARG A 81 -11.28 -16.11 -1.07
C ARG A 81 -11.10 -15.27 -2.33
N ALA A 82 -9.85 -14.94 -2.64
CA ALA A 82 -9.49 -14.25 -3.87
C ALA A 82 -9.96 -15.05 -5.09
N GLN A 83 -10.84 -14.46 -5.89
CA GLN A 83 -11.38 -15.08 -7.10
C GLN A 83 -10.58 -14.71 -8.36
N ILE A 84 -9.73 -13.69 -8.27
CA ILE A 84 -8.97 -13.14 -9.39
C ILE A 84 -7.49 -13.16 -8.99
N LYS A 85 -6.63 -13.53 -9.94
CA LYS A 85 -5.18 -13.49 -9.76
C LYS A 85 -4.74 -12.06 -9.41
N LEU A 86 -3.79 -11.93 -8.48
CA LEU A 86 -3.26 -10.63 -8.06
C LEU A 86 -2.71 -9.81 -9.24
N SER A 87 -2.08 -10.48 -10.22
CA SER A 87 -1.61 -9.83 -11.45
C SER A 87 -2.73 -9.16 -12.24
N ALA A 88 -3.87 -9.83 -12.42
CA ALA A 88 -5.05 -9.24 -13.08
C ALA A 88 -5.72 -8.14 -12.23
N LEU A 89 -5.64 -8.25 -10.90
CA LEU A 89 -6.12 -7.21 -9.99
C LEU A 89 -5.28 -5.93 -10.10
N GLN A 90 -3.97 -6.07 -10.32
CA GLN A 90 -3.02 -4.96 -10.43
C GLN A 90 -2.88 -4.41 -11.85
N ASP A 91 -3.26 -5.16 -12.88
CA ASP A 91 -3.15 -4.71 -14.26
C ASP A 91 -4.08 -3.53 -14.57
N ASN A 92 -3.72 -2.77 -15.60
CA ASN A 92 -4.46 -1.59 -16.04
C ASN A 92 -5.85 -1.95 -16.57
N ARG A 93 -6.79 -1.03 -16.37
CA ARG A 93 -8.16 -1.16 -16.89
C ARG A 93 -8.21 -1.35 -18.41
N CYS A 94 -7.30 -0.72 -19.15
CA CYS A 94 -7.22 -0.88 -20.61
C CYS A 94 -6.90 -2.32 -21.05
N ARG A 95 -6.34 -3.15 -20.16
CA ARG A 95 -6.01 -4.56 -20.41
C ARG A 95 -6.96 -5.51 -19.69
N GLY A 96 -8.11 -5.01 -19.20
CA GLY A 96 -9.10 -5.80 -18.48
C GLY A 96 -8.79 -6.02 -16.99
N GLY A 97 -7.79 -5.35 -16.44
CA GLY A 97 -7.46 -5.40 -15.02
C GLY A 97 -8.24 -4.39 -14.16
N PHE A 98 -8.06 -4.45 -12.85
CA PHE A 98 -8.75 -3.57 -11.89
C PHE A 98 -7.92 -2.37 -11.45
N GLY A 99 -6.62 -2.37 -11.79
CA GLY A 99 -5.67 -1.30 -11.53
C GLY A 99 -5.35 -1.11 -10.05
N LEU A 100 -5.42 -2.14 -9.20
CA LEU A 100 -4.95 -2.04 -7.82
C LEU A 100 -3.47 -1.62 -7.82
N PRO A 101 -3.05 -0.59 -7.05
CA PRO A 101 -1.66 -0.19 -7.02
C PRO A 101 -0.76 -1.34 -6.55
N ALA A 102 0.12 -1.79 -7.42
CA ALA A 102 1.25 -2.63 -7.04
C ALA A 102 2.26 -1.71 -6.33
N VAL A 103 2.15 -1.60 -5.00
CA VAL A 103 2.93 -0.67 -4.18
C VAL A 103 4.42 -0.69 -4.56
N PHE A 104 4.99 -1.88 -4.75
CA PHE A 104 6.38 -2.06 -5.19
C PHE A 104 6.67 -1.47 -6.58
N LEU A 105 5.85 -1.78 -7.59
CA LEU A 105 6.02 -1.29 -8.97
C LEU A 105 5.80 0.22 -9.10
N SER A 106 4.80 0.77 -8.40
CA SER A 106 4.54 2.21 -8.42
C SER A 106 5.68 3.04 -7.84
N LEU A 107 6.49 2.44 -6.96
CA LEU A 107 7.63 3.11 -6.32
C LEU A 107 8.93 2.89 -7.08
N PHE A 108 9.09 1.72 -7.73
CA PHE A 108 10.25 1.44 -8.56
C PHE A 108 10.32 2.35 -9.79
N GLN A 109 9.18 2.71 -10.39
CA GLN A 109 9.13 3.64 -11.54
C GLN A 109 9.49 5.10 -11.19
N MET A 110 9.50 5.47 -9.91
CA MET A 110 9.90 6.82 -9.46
C MET A 110 11.36 6.91 -9.01
N SER A 111 12.03 5.77 -8.89
CA SER A 111 13.45 5.68 -8.50
C SER A 111 14.40 5.66 -9.72
N LEU A 112 13.84 5.79 -10.94
CA LEU A 112 14.52 5.75 -12.24
C LEU A 112 14.35 7.10 -12.95
#